data_AF-J3CR87-F1
#
_entry.id   AF-J3CR87-F1
#
_cell.length_a   1.000
_cell.length_b   1.000
_cell.length_c   1.000
_cell.angle_alpha   90.00
_cell.angle_beta   90.00
_cell.angle_gamma   90.00
#
_symmetry.space_group_name_H-M   'P 1'
#
loop_
_entity.id
_entity.type
_entity.pdbx_description
1 polymer ?
#
loop_
_entity_poly.entity_id
_entity_poly.type
_entity_poly.pdbx_seq_one_letter_code
_entity_poly.pdbx_strand_id
1 'polypeptide(L)' 'MCGIVGILGREPVAEQLVDSLKRLEYRGYDSAGVATLEGKHLARRRAEGKLKNLEKRLEAE' A
#
# COMPACT_ATOMS: atom_id res chain seq x y z
N MET A 1 7.95 -12.81 -6.90
CA MET A 1 7.78 -13.16 -5.46
C MET A 1 6.91 -12.07 -4.84
N CYS A 2 6.25 -12.30 -3.70
CA CYS A 2 5.36 -11.28 -3.10
C CYS A 2 5.87 -10.86 -1.73
N GLY A 3 5.67 -9.59 -1.37
CA GLY A 3 5.87 -9.05 -0.03
C GLY A 3 4.54 -8.57 0.56
N ILE A 4 4.31 -8.79 1.84
CA ILE A 4 3.08 -8.39 2.55
C ILE A 4 3.48 -7.68 3.83
N VAL A 5 2.80 -6.57 4.14
CA VAL A 5 2.90 -5.85 5.41
C VAL A 5 1.48 -5.60 5.91
N GLY A 6 1.30 -5.66 7.24
CA GLY A 6 0.07 -5.23 7.90
C GLY A 6 0.41 -4.38 9.11
N ILE A 7 -0.39 -3.34 9.35
CA ILE A 7 -0.31 -2.48 10.53
C ILE A 7 -1.69 -2.47 11.18
N LEU A 8 -1.73 -2.69 12.49
CA LEU A 8 -2.93 -2.57 13.31
C LEU A 8 -2.74 -1.43 14.29
N GLY A 9 -3.61 -0.43 14.22
CA GLY A 9 -3.51 0.77 15.04
C GLY A 9 -4.84 1.50 15.13
N ARG A 10 -4.87 2.56 15.94
CA ARG A 10 -6.03 3.47 16.06
C ARG A 10 -5.90 4.72 15.20
N GLU A 11 -4.72 4.93 14.63
CA GLU A 11 -4.39 6.08 13.78
C GLU A 11 -4.40 5.68 12.30
N PRO A 12 -4.49 6.64 11.37
CA PRO A 12 -4.32 6.38 9.95
C PRO A 12 -2.93 5.78 9.64
N VAL A 13 -2.90 4.67 8.89
CA VAL A 13 -1.67 3.89 8.62
C VAL A 13 -1.28 3.82 7.14
N ALA A 14 -2.00 4.51 6.25
CA ALA A 14 -1.81 4.38 4.80
C ALA A 14 -0.37 4.72 4.36
N GLU A 15 0.19 5.84 4.85
CA GLU A 15 1.57 6.26 4.55
C GLU A 15 2.60 5.26 5.08
N GLN A 16 2.43 4.81 6.33
CA GLN A 16 3.31 3.83 6.96
C GLN A 16 3.31 2.47 6.23
N LEU A 17 2.16 2.06 5.69
CA LEU A 17 2.05 0.86 4.86
C LEU A 17 2.88 1.02 3.57
N VAL A 18 2.76 2.15 2.89
CA VAL A 18 3.52 2.44 1.66
C VAL A 18 5.02 2.47 1.95
N ASP A 19 5.46 3.12 3.02
CA ASP A 19 6.87 3.16 3.41
C ASP A 19 7.42 1.79 3.80
N SER A 20 6.60 0.94 4.41
CA SER A 20 6.97 -0.43 4.70
C SER A 20 7.07 -1.27 3.42
N LEU A 21 6.18 -1.05 2.44
CA LEU A 21 6.25 -1.71 1.14
C LEU A 21 7.51 -1.32 0.35
N LYS A 22 8.01 -0.09 0.47
CA LYS A 22 9.29 0.33 -0.15
C LYS A 22 10.44 -0.58 0.26
N ARG A 23 10.48 -0.98 1.54
CA ARG A 23 11.50 -1.89 2.08
C ARG A 23 11.38 -3.31 1.53
N LEU A 24 10.21 -3.69 1.01
CA LEU A 24 9.93 -5.00 0.43
C LEU A 24 9.89 -5.00 -1.10
N GLU A 25 10.08 -3.86 -1.76
CA GLU A 25 9.94 -3.74 -3.23
C GLU A 25 10.86 -4.69 -3.99
N TYR A 26 12.02 -5.03 -3.41
CA TYR A 26 12.94 -6.04 -3.98
C TYR A 26 12.31 -7.42 -4.22
N ARG A 27 11.17 -7.72 -3.59
CA ARG A 27 10.47 -9.01 -3.74
C ARG A 27 9.57 -9.07 -4.96
N GLY A 28 9.07 -7.94 -5.48
CA GLY A 28 8.10 -7.95 -6.57
C GLY A 28 7.86 -6.58 -7.20
N TYR A 29 7.71 -6.58 -8.53
CA TYR A 29 7.60 -5.36 -9.33
C TYR A 29 6.39 -5.36 -10.27
N ASP A 30 5.56 -6.40 -10.23
CA ASP A 30 4.45 -6.59 -11.17
C ASP A 30 3.21 -5.78 -10.76
N SER A 31 3.00 -5.58 -9.45
CA SER A 31 1.92 -4.75 -8.92
C SER A 31 2.16 -4.40 -7.45
N ALA A 32 1.48 -3.36 -6.98
CA ALA A 32 1.42 -2.99 -5.57
C ALA A 32 0.01 -2.56 -5.17
N GLY A 33 -0.32 -2.70 -3.88
CA GLY A 33 -1.59 -2.22 -3.36
C GLY A 33 -1.62 -2.13 -1.84
N VAL A 34 -2.50 -1.26 -1.36
CA VAL A 34 -2.83 -1.10 0.06
C VAL A 34 -4.34 -1.20 0.26
N ALA A 35 -4.73 -1.61 1.46
CA ALA A 35 -6.11 -1.55 1.91
C ALA A 35 -6.15 -1.04 3.34
N THR A 36 -7.03 -0.09 3.61
CA THR A 36 -7.28 0.46 4.94
C THR A 36 -8.74 0.19 5.33
N LEU A 37 -8.96 -0.03 6.63
CA LEU A 37 -10.29 -0.21 7.19
C LEU A 37 -10.66 1.05 7.98
N GLU A 38 -11.67 1.76 7.50
CA GLU A 38 -12.21 2.96 8.14
C GLU A 38 -13.61 2.66 8.65
N GLY A 39 -13.72 2.42 9.96
CA GLY A 39 -14.95 1.93 10.58
C GLY A 39 -15.35 0.55 10.03
N LYS A 40 -16.39 0.51 9.18
CA LYS A 40 -16.85 -0.70 8.49
C LYS A 40 -16.55 -0.68 6.99
N HIS A 41 -15.85 0.33 6.51
CA HIS A 41 -15.55 0.52 5.10
C HIS A 41 -14.12 0.10 4.79
N LEU A 42 -13.94 -0.81 3.83
CA LEU A 42 -12.64 -1.22 3.34
C LEU A 42 -12.28 -0.43 2.09
N ALA A 43 -11.39 0.55 2.23
CA ALA A 43 -10.84 1.28 1.10
C ALA A 43 -9.65 0.50 0.54
N ARG A 44 -9.64 0.26 -0.77
CA ARG A 44 -8.57 -0.49 -1.45
C ARG A 44 -8.02 0.31 -2.62
N ARG A 45 -6.69 0.37 -2.74
CA ARG A 45 -5.97 1.02 -3.84
C ARG A 45 -4.90 0.08 -4.39
N ARG A 46 -4.79 0.03 -5.71
CA ARG A 46 -3.86 -0.83 -6.43
C ARG A 46 -3.33 -0.11 -7.65
N ALA A 47 -2.10 -0.43 -8.01
CA ALA A 47 -1.48 -0.02 -9.26
C ALA A 47 -0.66 -1.17 -9.81
N GLU A 48 -0.63 -1.29 -11.14
CA GLU A 48 0.26 -2.21 -11.84
C GLU A 48 1.68 -1.64 -11.89
N GLY A 49 2.66 -2.53 -11.96
CA GLY A 49 4.08 -2.17 -11.98
C GLY A 49 4.66 -1.86 -10.60
N LYS A 50 5.72 -1.06 -10.62
CA LYS A 50 6.51 -0.69 -9.43
C LYS A 50 5.72 0.12 -8.42
N LEU A 51 6.17 0.13 -7.16
CA LEU A 51 5.49 0.78 -6.05
C LEU A 51 5.22 2.27 -6.30
N LYS A 52 6.12 2.95 -7.01
CA LYS A 52 5.95 4.36 -7.43
C LYS A 52 4.62 4.65 -8.14
N ASN A 53 4.05 3.67 -8.84
CA ASN A 53 2.77 3.84 -9.53
C ASN A 53 1.60 3.88 -8.54
N LEU A 54 1.71 3.13 -7.44
CA LEU A 54 0.76 3.21 -6.33
C LEU A 54 0.89 4.55 -5.60
N GLU A 55 2.11 5.02 -5.35
CA GLU A 55 2.34 6.34 -4.73
C GLU A 55 1.69 7.46 -5.53
N LYS A 56 1.97 7.53 -6.84
CA LYS A 56 1.33 8.51 -7.74
C LYS A 56 -0.19 8.43 -7.74
N ARG A 57 -0.74 7.23 -7.61
CA ARG A 57 -2.19 7.05 -7.54
C ARG A 57 -2.76 7.63 -6.25
N LEU A 58 -2.08 7.44 -5.12
CA LEU A 58 -2.50 7.95 -3.82
C LEU A 58 -2.35 9.48 -3.73
N GLU A 59 -1.37 10.07 -4.39
CA GLU A 59 -1.19 11.53 -4.48
C GLU A 59 -2.26 12.23 -5.35
N ALA A 60 -2.89 11.49 -6.27
CA ALA A 60 -3.86 12.02 -7.22
C ALA A 60 -5.33 11.94 -6.73
N GLU A 61 -5.56 11.37 -5.55
CA GLU A 61 -6.88 11.29 -4.88
C GLU A 61 -7.00 12.32 -3.76
#